data_AF-A0A2V7ZA85-F1
#
_entry.id   AF-A0A2V7ZA85-F1
#
_cell.length_a   1.000
_cell.length_b   1.000
_cell.length_c   1.000
_cell.angle_alpha   90.00
_cell.angle_beta   90.00
_cell.angle_gamma   90.00
#
_symmetry.space_group_name_H-M   'P 1'
#
loop_
_entity.id
_entity.type
_entity.pdbx_description
1 polymer ?
#
loop_
_entity_poly.entity_id
_entity_poly.type
_entity_poly.pdbx_seq_one_letter_code
_entity_poly.pdbx_strand_id
1 'polypeptide(L)'
;LWVHSDYGQRLARARAERPVFAFLGDSCTDYSQYPAMLLAQLGERRPGHPWTGVNLGTAGWTTFQGLRQLRRDVLGVHPRIATIYYGWNDHWIGFGLPDEDVAGLLHRTGSRWQDVRLVELGEKAWVAAHRSDDNRRVPLPEFRHNLHEMIALARSHGIEPVLITAPTAHEKGNEPQYLKGVWIHRLEDLVPLHQEYVGAVRAVAGDDHAILCDLAAGFASIEPPRRTGLFLKDGIHLNRRGAQRAAGLLAECLDKAGALDRVSSP
;
A
#
# COMPACT_ATOMS: atom_id res chain seq x y z
N LEU A 1 7.41 8.58 -11.77
CA LEU A 1 7.33 7.89 -10.46
C LEU A 1 8.75 7.52 -10.06
N TRP A 2 9.21 7.96 -8.88
CA TRP A 2 10.51 7.57 -8.32
C TRP A 2 10.44 6.10 -7.90
N VAL A 3 11.50 5.33 -8.20
CA VAL A 3 11.64 3.90 -7.88
C VAL A 3 13.11 3.61 -7.53
N HIS A 4 13.36 2.48 -6.87
CA HIS A 4 14.73 1.98 -6.64
C HIS A 4 15.47 1.77 -7.97
N SER A 5 16.80 1.91 -7.95
CA SER A 5 17.64 1.73 -9.15
C SER A 5 17.54 0.33 -9.77
N ASP A 6 17.25 -0.69 -8.96
CA ASP A 6 17.08 -2.08 -9.38
C ASP A 6 15.65 -2.42 -9.87
N TYR A 7 14.70 -1.48 -9.78
CA TYR A 7 13.29 -1.74 -10.02
C TYR A 7 13.02 -2.28 -11.44
N GLY A 8 13.68 -1.70 -12.45
CA GLY A 8 13.55 -2.17 -13.84
C GLY A 8 14.04 -3.61 -14.03
N GLN A 9 15.11 -4.00 -13.34
CA GLN A 9 15.64 -5.36 -13.38
C GLN A 9 14.70 -6.34 -12.67
N ARG A 10 14.16 -5.97 -11.50
CA ARG A 10 13.13 -6.77 -10.81
C ARG A 10 11.91 -7.00 -11.70
N LEU A 11 11.44 -5.96 -12.38
CA LEU A 11 10.28 -6.06 -13.26
C LEU A 11 10.56 -6.94 -14.49
N ALA A 12 11.72 -6.79 -15.13
CA ALA A 12 12.11 -7.63 -16.27
C ALA A 12 12.18 -9.11 -15.88
N ARG A 13 12.78 -9.40 -14.71
CA ARG A 13 12.83 -10.76 -14.15
C ARG A 13 11.43 -11.30 -13.87
N ALA A 14 10.58 -10.52 -13.21
CA ALA A 14 9.21 -10.93 -12.90
C ALA A 14 8.38 -11.23 -14.16
N ARG A 15 8.54 -10.45 -15.24
CA ARG A 15 7.89 -10.73 -16.53
C ARG A 15 8.32 -12.06 -17.15
N ALA A 16 9.59 -12.43 -16.98
CA ALA A 16 10.11 -13.69 -17.47
C ALA A 16 9.67 -14.88 -16.60
N GLU A 17 9.65 -14.71 -15.28
CA GLU A 17 9.34 -15.79 -14.31
C GLU A 17 7.85 -15.99 -14.07
N ARG A 18 7.00 -14.98 -14.37
CA ARG A 18 5.54 -14.98 -14.11
C ARG A 18 5.20 -15.47 -12.70
N PRO A 19 5.58 -14.69 -11.66
CA PRO A 19 5.46 -15.13 -10.28
C PRO A 19 4.01 -15.36 -9.87
N VAL A 20 3.79 -16.22 -8.87
CA VAL A 20 2.45 -16.39 -8.28
C VAL A 20 1.96 -15.08 -7.66
N PHE A 21 2.84 -14.35 -6.96
CA PHE A 21 2.49 -13.11 -6.27
C PHE A 21 3.18 -11.88 -6.86
N ALA A 22 2.44 -10.76 -6.92
CA ALA A 22 3.00 -9.42 -6.91
C ALA A 22 2.58 -8.72 -5.61
N PHE A 23 3.56 -8.22 -4.85
CA PHE A 23 3.30 -7.50 -3.60
C PHE A 23 3.37 -5.99 -3.84
N LEU A 24 2.21 -5.35 -3.93
CA LEU A 24 2.09 -3.89 -4.05
C LEU A 24 1.89 -3.28 -2.67
N GLY A 25 2.53 -2.13 -2.46
CA GLY A 25 2.33 -1.35 -1.26
C GLY A 25 3.32 -0.20 -1.15
N ASP A 26 3.40 0.34 0.05
CA ASP A 26 4.32 1.39 0.42
C ASP A 26 5.59 0.85 1.11
N SER A 27 6.21 1.65 1.99
CA SER A 27 7.38 1.24 2.78
C SER A 27 7.12 0.04 3.69
N CYS A 28 5.87 -0.19 4.10
CA CYS A 28 5.46 -1.36 4.87
C CYS A 28 5.55 -2.66 4.06
N THR A 29 5.59 -2.56 2.73
CA THR A 29 5.84 -3.68 1.81
C THR A 29 7.28 -3.69 1.34
N ASP A 30 7.82 -2.54 0.93
CA ASP A 30 9.18 -2.38 0.39
C ASP A 30 10.26 -2.89 1.36
N TYR A 31 10.19 -2.47 2.63
CA TYR A 31 11.23 -2.77 3.63
C TYR A 31 10.93 -4.03 4.45
N SER A 32 9.75 -4.63 4.28
CA SER A 32 9.32 -5.74 5.11
C SER A 32 9.78 -7.09 4.56
N GLN A 33 10.01 -8.01 5.49
CA GLN A 33 10.33 -9.41 5.16
C GLN A 33 9.06 -10.28 5.04
N TYR A 34 7.87 -9.74 5.30
CA TYR A 34 6.64 -10.53 5.26
C TYR A 34 6.40 -11.21 3.90
N PRO A 35 6.73 -10.60 2.72
CA PRO A 35 6.51 -11.28 1.45
C PRO A 35 7.34 -12.55 1.33
N ALA A 36 8.64 -12.48 1.65
CA ALA A 36 9.52 -13.65 1.60
C ALA A 36 9.13 -14.71 2.64
N MET A 37 8.73 -14.29 3.85
CA MET A 37 8.27 -15.20 4.91
C MET A 37 6.95 -15.87 4.55
N LEU A 38 6.03 -15.18 3.86
CA LEU A 38 4.80 -15.76 3.36
C LEU A 38 5.11 -16.87 2.35
N LEU A 39 5.94 -16.60 1.35
CA LEU A 39 6.31 -17.60 0.33
C LEU A 39 6.98 -18.83 0.97
N ALA A 40 7.87 -18.64 1.94
CA ALA A 40 8.50 -19.73 2.67
C ALA A 40 7.47 -20.58 3.44
N GLN A 41 6.55 -19.94 4.18
CA GLN A 41 5.50 -20.65 4.90
C GLN A 41 4.54 -21.39 3.97
N LEU A 42 4.21 -20.82 2.81
CA LEU A 42 3.40 -21.51 1.80
C LEU A 42 4.12 -22.74 1.25
N GLY A 43 5.43 -22.65 1.01
CA GLY A 43 6.26 -23.79 0.58
C GLY A 43 6.30 -24.93 1.61
N GLU A 44 6.33 -24.60 2.90
CA GLU A 44 6.25 -25.59 3.99
C GLU A 44 4.85 -26.23 4.08
N ARG A 45 3.78 -25.42 3.97
CA ARG A 45 2.39 -25.89 4.11
C ARG A 45 1.89 -26.67 2.90
N ARG A 46 2.34 -26.31 1.70
CA ARG A 46 1.89 -26.86 0.42
C ARG A 46 3.11 -27.20 -0.46
N PRO A 47 3.85 -28.26 -0.11
CA PRO A 47 5.01 -28.69 -0.88
C PRO A 47 4.60 -29.12 -2.29
N GLY A 48 5.48 -28.91 -3.28
CA GLY A 48 5.24 -29.31 -4.68
C GLY A 48 4.65 -28.21 -5.58
N HIS A 49 4.22 -27.08 -5.03
CA HIS A 49 3.88 -25.88 -5.81
C HIS A 49 4.97 -24.79 -5.63
N PRO A 50 5.53 -24.22 -6.72
CA PRO A 50 6.54 -23.18 -6.61
C PRO A 50 5.90 -21.84 -6.22
N TRP A 51 5.90 -21.54 -4.92
CA TRP A 51 5.45 -20.24 -4.42
C TRP A 51 6.49 -19.16 -4.68
N THR A 52 6.33 -18.45 -5.80
CA THR A 52 7.20 -17.35 -6.22
C THR A 52 6.50 -16.00 -6.09
N GLY A 53 7.27 -14.94 -5.92
CA GLY A 53 6.72 -13.60 -5.77
C GLY A 53 7.71 -12.50 -6.08
N VAL A 54 7.19 -11.34 -6.47
CA VAL A 54 7.98 -10.12 -6.66
C VAL A 54 7.51 -9.03 -5.69
N ASN A 55 8.45 -8.44 -4.94
CA ASN A 55 8.18 -7.26 -4.13
C ASN A 55 8.26 -6.01 -5.02
N LEU A 56 7.11 -5.35 -5.20
CA LEU A 56 6.95 -4.10 -5.94
C LEU A 56 6.52 -2.95 -5.04
N GLY A 57 6.56 -3.13 -3.71
CA GLY A 57 6.38 -2.06 -2.74
C GLY A 57 7.39 -0.95 -2.99
N THR A 58 6.97 0.31 -2.79
CA THR A 58 7.86 1.46 -2.94
C THR A 58 7.59 2.46 -1.84
N ALA A 59 8.63 2.76 -1.06
CA ALA A 59 8.53 3.71 0.04
C ALA A 59 7.97 5.08 -0.38
N GLY A 60 7.10 5.63 0.46
CA GLY A 60 6.46 6.94 0.26
C GLY A 60 5.30 6.96 -0.73
N TRP A 61 4.96 5.84 -1.37
CA TRP A 61 3.83 5.77 -2.29
C TRP A 61 2.48 5.66 -1.57
N THR A 62 1.47 6.22 -2.21
CA THR A 62 0.05 6.13 -1.87
C THR A 62 -0.67 5.25 -2.90
N THR A 63 -1.96 5.02 -2.70
CA THR A 63 -2.83 4.34 -3.68
C THR A 63 -2.83 5.01 -5.05
N PHE A 64 -2.59 6.32 -5.13
CA PHE A 64 -2.48 7.02 -6.40
C PHE A 64 -1.32 6.51 -7.25
N GLN A 65 -0.10 6.39 -6.68
CA GLN A 65 1.03 5.81 -7.42
C GLN A 65 0.85 4.31 -7.60
N GLY A 66 0.29 3.61 -6.60
CA GLY A 66 0.00 2.17 -6.68
C GLY A 66 -0.90 1.81 -7.87
N LEU A 67 -1.96 2.57 -8.13
CA LEU A 67 -2.88 2.31 -9.25
C LEU A 67 -2.17 2.49 -10.60
N ARG A 68 -1.31 3.51 -10.70
CA ARG A 68 -0.49 3.75 -11.90
C ARG A 68 0.53 2.63 -12.11
N GLN A 69 1.15 2.13 -11.04
CA GLN A 69 2.08 1.00 -11.11
C GLN A 69 1.35 -0.28 -11.50
N LEU A 70 0.16 -0.54 -10.96
CA LEU A 70 -0.64 -1.69 -11.35
C LEU A 70 -0.87 -1.68 -12.87
N ARG A 71 -1.40 -0.56 -13.40
CA ARG A 71 -1.63 -0.35 -14.85
C ARG A 71 -0.36 -0.52 -15.69
N ARG A 72 0.74 0.11 -15.28
CA ARG A 72 1.97 0.20 -16.08
C ARG A 72 2.79 -1.09 -16.04
N ASP A 73 2.90 -1.71 -14.88
CA ASP A 73 3.94 -2.70 -14.60
C ASP A 73 3.36 -4.08 -14.29
N VAL A 74 2.40 -4.14 -13.37
CA VAL A 74 1.92 -5.41 -12.80
C VAL A 74 1.09 -6.20 -13.79
N LEU A 75 0.26 -5.53 -14.60
CA LEU A 75 -0.54 -6.20 -15.62
C LEU A 75 0.32 -7.02 -16.59
N GLY A 76 1.47 -6.46 -17.01
CA GLY A 76 2.39 -7.15 -17.91
C GLY A 76 3.26 -8.22 -17.25
N VAL A 77 3.30 -8.29 -15.91
CA VAL A 77 3.94 -9.37 -15.15
C VAL A 77 3.05 -10.62 -15.12
N HIS A 78 1.73 -10.44 -15.27
CA HIS A 78 0.72 -11.51 -15.17
C HIS A 78 0.86 -12.37 -13.91
N PRO A 79 0.92 -11.78 -12.69
CA PRO A 79 0.89 -12.56 -11.47
C PRO A 79 -0.48 -13.24 -11.29
N ARG A 80 -0.54 -14.33 -10.52
CA ARG A 80 -1.83 -14.95 -10.18
C ARG A 80 -2.57 -14.17 -9.10
N ILE A 81 -1.82 -13.61 -8.14
CA ILE A 81 -2.32 -12.82 -7.01
C ILE A 81 -1.58 -11.49 -6.97
N ALA A 82 -2.31 -10.40 -6.78
CA ALA A 82 -1.74 -9.10 -6.44
C ALA A 82 -2.21 -8.69 -5.03
N THR A 83 -1.27 -8.58 -4.09
CA THR A 83 -1.61 -8.01 -2.77
C THR A 83 -1.55 -6.49 -2.85
N ILE A 84 -2.52 -5.80 -2.28
CA ILE A 84 -2.64 -4.34 -2.26
C ILE A 84 -2.58 -3.90 -0.80
N TYR A 85 -1.45 -3.30 -0.40
CA TYR A 85 -1.19 -2.88 0.98
C TYR A 85 -0.75 -1.41 1.07
N TYR A 86 -1.73 -0.52 1.22
CA TYR A 86 -1.57 0.94 1.32
C TYR A 86 -2.41 1.50 2.48
N GLY A 87 -2.27 2.80 2.76
CA GLY A 87 -3.07 3.51 3.76
C GLY A 87 -2.26 4.54 4.54
N TRP A 88 -1.05 4.18 5.00
CA TRP A 88 -0.23 5.07 5.84
C TRP A 88 0.10 6.39 5.15
N ASN A 89 0.65 6.31 3.93
CA ASN A 89 1.01 7.52 3.19
C ASN A 89 -0.19 8.31 2.68
N ASP A 90 -1.30 7.62 2.37
CA ASP A 90 -2.52 8.22 1.84
C ASP A 90 -3.11 9.22 2.83
N HIS A 91 -3.16 8.85 4.11
CA HIS A 91 -3.73 9.68 5.16
C HIS A 91 -2.73 10.69 5.77
N TRP A 92 -1.46 10.70 5.34
CA TRP A 92 -0.52 11.75 5.75
C TRP A 92 -0.85 13.08 5.08
N ILE A 93 -0.48 14.17 5.75
CA ILE A 93 -0.52 15.51 5.17
C ILE A 93 0.52 15.61 4.05
N GLY A 94 0.10 16.08 2.87
CA GLY A 94 0.98 16.43 1.76
C GLY A 94 1.58 17.82 1.93
N PHE A 95 2.36 18.31 0.95
CA PHE A 95 2.90 19.69 0.93
C PHE A 95 1.80 20.77 0.71
N GLY A 96 0.57 20.53 1.16
CA GLY A 96 -0.61 21.35 0.93
C GLY A 96 -1.32 21.08 -0.40
N LEU A 97 -1.02 19.96 -1.06
CA LEU A 97 -1.69 19.46 -2.26
C LEU A 97 -1.76 17.91 -2.24
N PRO A 98 -2.86 17.31 -2.72
CA PRO A 98 -2.95 15.88 -3.03
C PRO A 98 -1.89 15.43 -4.05
N ASP A 99 -1.51 14.15 -4.00
CA ASP A 99 -0.49 13.56 -4.88
C ASP A 99 -0.89 13.64 -6.37
N GLU A 100 -2.19 13.61 -6.68
CA GLU A 100 -2.70 13.74 -8.04
C GLU A 100 -2.49 15.13 -8.64
N ASP A 101 -2.66 16.17 -7.81
CA ASP A 101 -2.47 17.56 -8.20
C ASP A 101 -1.00 17.86 -8.44
N VAL A 102 -0.13 17.33 -7.57
CA VAL A 102 1.33 17.41 -7.76
C VAL A 102 1.73 16.75 -9.08
N ALA A 103 1.19 15.58 -9.41
CA ALA A 103 1.48 14.90 -10.67
C ALA A 103 0.94 15.67 -11.88
N GLY A 104 -0.28 16.23 -11.79
CA GLY A 104 -0.88 17.05 -12.84
C GLY A 104 -0.04 18.30 -13.15
N LEU A 105 0.50 18.95 -12.12
CA LEU A 105 1.39 20.10 -12.24
C LEU A 105 2.70 19.74 -12.97
N LEU A 106 3.38 18.68 -12.51
CA LEU A 106 4.63 18.21 -13.12
C LEU A 106 4.45 17.78 -14.58
N HIS A 107 3.30 17.19 -14.94
CA HIS A 107 2.99 16.80 -16.32
C HIS A 107 2.70 18.00 -17.23
N ARG A 108 2.10 19.08 -16.71
CA ARG A 108 1.81 20.30 -17.49
C ARG A 108 3.04 21.13 -17.79
N THR A 109 4.07 21.10 -16.95
CA THR A 109 5.22 22.04 -17.07
C THR A 109 6.50 21.46 -17.66
N GLY A 110 6.49 20.18 -18.07
CA GLY A 110 7.45 19.53 -18.97
C GLY A 110 8.80 20.23 -19.17
N SER A 111 9.68 20.17 -18.16
CA SER A 111 11.14 20.34 -18.13
C SER A 111 11.87 21.41 -18.98
N ARG A 112 11.19 22.37 -19.63
CA ARG A 112 11.85 23.41 -20.46
C ARG A 112 11.43 24.85 -20.15
N TRP A 113 10.38 25.05 -19.38
CA TRP A 113 9.79 26.38 -19.14
C TRP A 113 9.61 26.71 -17.66
N GLN A 114 10.13 25.86 -16.77
CA GLN A 114 9.99 26.02 -15.31
C GLN A 114 10.71 27.26 -14.77
N ASP A 115 11.68 27.80 -15.51
CA ASP A 115 12.40 29.04 -15.18
C ASP A 115 11.66 30.31 -15.60
N VAL A 116 10.50 30.19 -16.27
CA VAL A 116 9.71 31.36 -16.67
C VAL A 116 8.83 31.81 -15.51
N ARG A 117 9.09 33.01 -14.99
CA ARG A 117 8.34 33.61 -13.86
C ARG A 117 6.81 33.58 -14.01
N LEU A 118 6.27 33.64 -15.23
CA LEU A 118 4.83 33.53 -15.47
C LEU A 118 4.29 32.11 -15.27
N VAL A 119 5.08 31.09 -15.62
CA VAL A 119 4.76 29.69 -15.31
C VAL A 119 4.79 29.52 -13.80
N GLU A 120 5.83 30.00 -13.12
CA GLU A 120 5.93 29.94 -11.65
C GLU A 120 4.77 30.68 -10.94
N LEU A 121 4.37 31.87 -11.43
CA LEU A 121 3.22 32.60 -10.89
C LEU A 121 1.90 31.85 -11.12
N GLY A 122 1.75 31.25 -12.30
CA GLY A 122 0.60 30.43 -12.66
C GLY A 122 0.50 29.16 -11.83
N GLU A 123 1.63 28.48 -11.59
CA GLU A 123 1.71 27.32 -10.70
C GLU A 123 1.34 27.72 -9.26
N LYS A 124 1.88 28.82 -8.73
CA LYS A 124 1.54 29.34 -7.40
C LYS A 124 0.06 29.70 -7.27
N ALA A 125 -0.51 30.36 -8.28
CA ALA A 125 -1.92 30.72 -8.31
C ALA A 125 -2.82 29.47 -8.40
N TRP A 126 -2.41 28.47 -9.20
CA TRP A 126 -3.12 27.21 -9.33
C TRP A 126 -3.09 26.40 -8.03
N VAL A 127 -1.91 26.27 -7.39
CA VAL A 127 -1.74 25.66 -6.06
C VAL A 127 -2.60 26.37 -5.02
N ALA A 128 -2.63 27.71 -5.02
CA ALA A 128 -3.46 28.48 -4.10
C ALA A 128 -4.97 28.28 -4.35
N ALA A 129 -5.38 28.12 -5.61
CA ALA A 129 -6.78 27.93 -5.99
C ALA A 129 -7.28 26.48 -5.82
N HIS A 130 -6.38 25.50 -5.86
CA HIS A 130 -6.69 24.06 -5.72
C HIS A 130 -6.26 23.52 -4.35
N ARG A 131 -5.83 24.40 -3.44
CA ARG A 131 -5.67 24.07 -2.02
C ARG A 131 -7.03 23.67 -1.46
N SER A 132 -7.19 22.37 -1.28
CA SER A 132 -8.33 21.78 -0.59
C SER A 132 -8.16 21.96 0.92
N ASP A 133 -9.27 22.14 1.66
CA ASP A 133 -9.24 22.12 3.13
C ASP A 133 -8.72 20.77 3.66
N ASP A 134 -8.87 19.72 2.86
CA ASP A 134 -8.27 18.43 3.07
C ASP A 134 -6.85 18.38 2.48
N ASN A 135 -5.86 18.54 3.37
CA ASN A 135 -4.44 18.51 3.02
C ASN A 135 -3.83 17.10 2.96
N ARG A 136 -4.65 16.04 2.96
CA ARG A 136 -4.16 14.65 2.87
C ARG A 136 -3.57 14.37 1.50
N ARG A 137 -2.57 13.49 1.43
CA ARG A 137 -1.93 13.10 0.17
C ARG A 137 -2.89 12.37 -0.77
N VAL A 138 -3.80 11.57 -0.22
CA VAL A 138 -4.95 11.02 -0.93
C VAL A 138 -6.16 11.07 0.00
N PRO A 139 -7.15 11.94 -0.25
CA PRO A 139 -8.34 12.01 0.59
C PRO A 139 -9.17 10.72 0.54
N LEU A 140 -10.03 10.53 1.54
CA LEU A 140 -10.72 9.25 1.74
C LEU A 140 -11.60 8.79 0.55
N PRO A 141 -12.35 9.68 -0.14
CA PRO A 141 -13.09 9.30 -1.35
C PRO A 141 -12.19 8.79 -2.48
N GLU A 142 -11.08 9.48 -2.75
CA GLU A 142 -10.10 9.12 -3.78
C GLU A 142 -9.37 7.83 -3.41
N PHE A 143 -9.05 7.63 -2.13
CA PHE A 143 -8.48 6.38 -1.62
C PHE A 143 -9.40 5.19 -1.93
N ARG A 144 -10.71 5.32 -1.64
CA ARG A 144 -11.72 4.30 -1.96
C ARG A 144 -11.81 4.06 -3.46
N HIS A 145 -11.90 5.13 -4.25
CA HIS A 145 -11.94 5.04 -5.70
C HIS A 145 -10.74 4.29 -6.27
N ASN A 146 -9.53 4.61 -5.80
CA ASN A 146 -8.31 3.94 -6.23
C ASN A 146 -8.34 2.44 -5.91
N LEU A 147 -8.84 2.04 -4.74
CA LEU A 147 -8.94 0.62 -4.38
C LEU A 147 -9.94 -0.14 -5.26
N HIS A 148 -11.12 0.43 -5.53
CA HIS A 148 -12.09 -0.14 -6.47
C HIS A 148 -11.48 -0.31 -7.86
N GLU A 149 -10.79 0.71 -8.36
CA GLU A 149 -10.11 0.68 -9.66
C GLU A 149 -9.00 -0.39 -9.70
N MET A 150 -8.23 -0.55 -8.63
CA MET A 150 -7.20 -1.59 -8.55
C MET A 150 -7.82 -2.99 -8.60
N ILE A 151 -8.92 -3.22 -7.87
CA ILE A 151 -9.63 -4.51 -7.87
C ILE A 151 -10.19 -4.81 -9.26
N ALA A 152 -10.93 -3.86 -9.85
CA ALA A 152 -11.55 -4.02 -11.15
C ALA A 152 -10.49 -4.32 -12.23
N LEU A 153 -9.39 -3.58 -12.22
CA LEU A 153 -8.32 -3.72 -13.20
C LEU A 153 -7.54 -5.04 -13.04
N ALA A 154 -7.26 -5.47 -11.80
CA ALA A 154 -6.61 -6.75 -11.55
C ALA A 154 -7.48 -7.90 -12.09
N ARG A 155 -8.78 -7.91 -11.74
CA ARG A 155 -9.73 -8.94 -12.17
C ARG A 155 -9.92 -8.97 -13.68
N SER A 156 -9.98 -7.82 -14.34
CA SER A 156 -10.12 -7.76 -15.81
C SER A 156 -8.92 -8.39 -16.55
N HIS A 157 -7.82 -8.65 -15.84
CA HIS A 157 -6.62 -9.31 -16.36
C HIS A 157 -6.37 -10.69 -15.74
N GLY A 158 -7.39 -11.28 -15.09
CA GLY A 158 -7.29 -12.61 -14.47
C GLY A 158 -6.39 -12.67 -13.24
N ILE A 159 -6.10 -11.53 -12.61
CA ILE A 159 -5.29 -11.41 -11.39
C ILE A 159 -6.27 -11.35 -10.20
N GLU A 160 -6.06 -12.18 -9.18
CA GLU A 160 -6.85 -12.14 -7.94
C GLU A 160 -6.34 -11.01 -7.02
N PRO A 161 -7.13 -9.95 -6.76
CA PRO A 161 -6.73 -8.89 -5.85
C PRO A 161 -6.97 -9.30 -4.39
N VAL A 162 -5.97 -9.04 -3.55
CA VAL A 162 -6.03 -9.28 -2.09
C VAL A 162 -5.75 -7.96 -1.38
N LEU A 163 -6.77 -7.40 -0.73
CA LEU A 163 -6.63 -6.19 0.08
C LEU A 163 -6.07 -6.52 1.46
N ILE A 164 -5.11 -5.72 1.93
CA ILE A 164 -4.48 -5.85 3.24
C ILE A 164 -4.70 -4.56 4.03
N THR A 165 -5.34 -4.64 5.20
CA THR A 165 -5.47 -3.50 6.11
C THR A 165 -4.15 -3.21 6.82
N ALA A 166 -3.78 -1.96 7.01
CA ALA A 166 -2.57 -1.59 7.76
C ALA A 166 -2.71 -1.80 9.27
N PRO A 167 -1.89 -2.66 9.92
CA PRO A 167 -1.80 -2.73 11.36
C PRO A 167 -0.96 -1.59 11.93
N THR A 168 -1.14 -1.29 13.22
CA THR A 168 -0.39 -0.26 13.95
C THR A 168 -0.11 -0.66 15.39
N ALA A 169 0.96 -0.12 15.97
CA ALA A 169 1.20 -0.11 17.42
C ALA A 169 0.67 1.15 18.11
N HIS A 170 0.16 2.13 17.37
CA HIS A 170 -0.31 3.39 17.96
C HIS A 170 -1.60 3.20 18.74
N GLU A 171 -1.67 3.86 19.89
CA GLU A 171 -2.81 3.81 20.80
C GLU A 171 -3.25 5.21 21.14
N LYS A 172 -4.56 5.38 21.29
CA LYS A 172 -5.15 6.66 21.65
C LYS A 172 -4.58 7.13 23.00
N GLY A 173 -4.03 8.33 23.03
CA GLY A 173 -3.39 8.92 24.21
C GLY A 173 -1.92 8.54 24.41
N ASN A 174 -1.37 7.63 23.59
CA ASN A 174 0.04 7.23 23.59
C ASN A 174 0.70 7.49 22.22
N GLU A 175 0.24 8.50 21.49
CA GLU A 175 0.74 8.81 20.15
C GLU A 175 2.17 9.36 20.20
N PRO A 176 3.04 8.97 19.25
CA PRO A 176 4.43 9.38 19.27
C PRO A 176 4.58 10.87 18.94
N GLN A 177 5.20 11.61 19.86
CA GLN A 177 5.31 13.07 19.78
C GLN A 177 6.05 13.58 18.53
N TYR A 178 6.96 12.78 17.97
CA TYR A 178 7.75 13.17 16.79
C TYR A 178 6.91 13.31 15.50
N LEU A 179 5.68 12.78 15.46
CA LEU A 179 4.81 12.89 14.28
C LEU A 179 4.09 14.24 14.18
N LYS A 180 4.03 15.01 15.27
CA LYS A 180 3.26 16.25 15.35
C LYS A 180 3.80 17.31 14.40
N GLY A 181 2.93 17.88 13.56
CA GLY A 181 3.27 19.01 12.70
C GLY A 181 4.14 18.65 11.48
N VAL A 182 4.46 17.37 11.28
CA VAL A 182 5.20 16.87 10.11
C VAL A 182 4.24 16.14 9.18
N TRP A 183 3.52 15.14 9.69
CA TRP A 183 2.63 14.28 8.89
C TRP A 183 1.17 14.35 9.33
N ILE A 184 0.91 14.95 10.49
CA ILE A 184 -0.42 15.14 11.06
C ILE A 184 -0.52 16.48 11.82
N HIS A 185 -1.69 17.14 11.75
CA HIS A 185 -1.91 18.44 12.38
C HIS A 185 -2.03 18.31 13.91
N ARG A 186 -2.85 17.38 14.39
CA ARG A 186 -2.99 17.05 15.80
C ARG A 186 -2.73 15.57 16.01
N LEU A 187 -1.95 15.22 17.03
CA LEU A 187 -1.61 13.82 17.32
C LEU A 187 -2.84 12.98 17.67
N GLU A 188 -3.81 13.57 18.37
CA GLU A 188 -5.07 12.92 18.76
C GLU A 188 -5.90 12.43 17.55
N ASP A 189 -5.66 13.00 16.36
CA ASP A 189 -6.33 12.59 15.12
C ASP A 189 -5.68 11.33 14.51
N LEU A 190 -4.47 10.93 14.93
CA LEU A 190 -3.69 9.87 14.28
C LEU A 190 -4.43 8.52 14.26
N VAL A 191 -4.87 8.08 15.43
CA VAL A 191 -5.51 6.77 15.58
C VAL A 191 -6.90 6.77 14.91
N PRO A 192 -7.80 7.75 15.14
CA PRO A 192 -9.06 7.83 14.41
C PRO A 192 -8.89 7.88 12.89
N LEU A 193 -7.98 8.72 12.39
CA LEU A 193 -7.75 8.87 10.95
C LEU A 193 -7.23 7.56 10.34
N HIS A 194 -6.27 6.91 11.00
CA HIS A 194 -5.79 5.61 10.54
C HIS A 194 -6.91 4.56 10.50
N GLN A 195 -7.80 4.57 11.51
CA GLN A 195 -8.96 3.69 11.56
C GLN A 195 -9.97 3.97 10.44
N GLU A 196 -10.14 5.22 9.99
CA GLU A 196 -10.98 5.55 8.84
C GLU A 196 -10.47 4.89 7.55
N TYR A 197 -9.16 4.93 7.29
CA TYR A 197 -8.55 4.32 6.11
C TYR A 197 -8.57 2.79 6.19
N VAL A 198 -8.30 2.20 7.35
CA VAL A 198 -8.51 0.76 7.59
C VAL A 198 -9.97 0.37 7.34
N GLY A 199 -10.93 1.19 7.81
CA GLY A 199 -12.35 0.99 7.58
C GLY A 199 -12.72 1.09 6.10
N ALA A 200 -12.10 1.98 5.34
CA ALA A 200 -12.27 2.08 3.89
C ALA A 200 -11.78 0.83 3.15
N VAL A 201 -10.62 0.27 3.53
CA VAL A 201 -10.14 -1.00 2.95
C VAL A 201 -11.14 -2.13 3.19
N ARG A 202 -11.68 -2.23 4.41
CA ARG A 202 -12.71 -3.24 4.75
C ARG A 202 -13.98 -3.07 3.93
N ALA A 203 -14.47 -1.83 3.83
CA ALA A 203 -15.68 -1.50 3.09
C ALA A 203 -15.53 -1.86 1.61
N VAL A 204 -14.46 -1.39 0.95
CA VAL A 204 -14.20 -1.68 -0.48
C VAL A 204 -14.06 -3.19 -0.73
N ALA A 205 -13.38 -3.93 0.17
CA ALA A 205 -13.30 -5.37 0.03
C ALA A 205 -14.68 -6.05 0.11
N GLY A 206 -15.56 -5.56 0.98
CA GLY A 206 -16.94 -6.03 1.10
C GLY A 206 -17.78 -5.69 -0.14
N ASP A 207 -17.74 -4.43 -0.58
CA ASP A 207 -18.50 -3.90 -1.70
C ASP A 207 -18.16 -4.63 -3.01
N ASP A 208 -16.87 -4.88 -3.25
CA ASP A 208 -16.40 -5.55 -4.46
C ASP A 208 -16.22 -7.07 -4.29
N HIS A 209 -16.56 -7.63 -3.12
CA HIS A 209 -16.30 -9.04 -2.79
C HIS A 209 -14.84 -9.47 -3.04
N ALA A 210 -13.87 -8.59 -2.78
CA ALA A 210 -12.46 -8.91 -2.87
C ALA A 210 -11.98 -9.64 -1.60
N ILE A 211 -10.88 -10.38 -1.70
CA ILE A 211 -10.29 -11.03 -0.53
C ILE A 211 -9.73 -9.96 0.39
N LEU A 212 -10.18 -9.97 1.65
CA LEU A 212 -9.67 -9.12 2.71
C LEU A 212 -8.81 -9.93 3.69
N CYS A 213 -7.52 -9.59 3.77
CA CYS A 213 -6.68 -10.03 4.86
C CYS A 213 -6.53 -8.90 5.91
N ASP A 214 -7.34 -8.99 6.97
CA ASP A 214 -7.46 -7.95 8.00
C ASP A 214 -6.35 -8.05 9.06
N LEU A 215 -5.14 -7.65 8.67
CA LEU A 215 -3.98 -7.58 9.56
C LEU A 215 -4.21 -6.58 10.70
N ALA A 216 -4.98 -5.51 10.48
CA ALA A 216 -5.28 -4.53 11.52
C ALA A 216 -6.04 -5.20 12.67
N ALA A 217 -7.08 -5.99 12.37
CA ALA A 217 -7.80 -6.77 13.37
C ALA A 217 -6.91 -7.85 14.02
N GLY A 218 -6.13 -8.58 13.22
CA GLY A 218 -5.25 -9.66 13.70
C GLY A 218 -4.11 -9.18 14.61
N PHE A 219 -3.66 -7.93 14.46
CA PHE A 219 -2.73 -7.28 15.37
C PHE A 219 -3.45 -6.61 16.54
N ALA A 220 -4.64 -6.05 16.33
CA ALA A 220 -5.43 -5.43 17.39
C ALA A 220 -5.82 -6.41 18.51
N SER A 221 -5.96 -7.70 18.19
CA SER A 221 -6.23 -8.76 19.17
C SER A 221 -5.02 -9.14 20.05
N ILE A 222 -3.86 -8.49 19.87
CA ILE A 222 -2.65 -8.74 20.66
C ILE A 222 -2.53 -7.64 21.72
N GLU A 223 -2.31 -8.05 22.97
CA GLU A 223 -2.12 -7.13 24.10
C GLU A 223 -1.03 -6.08 23.83
N PRO A 224 -1.25 -4.80 24.22
CA PRO A 224 -0.39 -3.67 23.88
C PRO A 224 1.12 -3.89 23.98
N PRO A 225 1.69 -4.38 25.10
CA PRO A 225 3.14 -4.49 25.20
C PRO A 225 3.71 -5.52 24.20
N ARG A 226 2.94 -6.60 23.95
CA ARG A 226 3.31 -7.62 22.96
C ARG A 226 3.14 -7.11 21.55
N ARG A 227 2.06 -6.37 21.27
CA ARG A 227 1.78 -5.76 19.97
C ARG A 227 2.87 -4.77 19.58
N THR A 228 3.21 -3.83 20.46
CA THR A 228 4.29 -2.85 20.22
C THR A 228 5.62 -3.54 19.93
N GLY A 229 5.91 -4.67 20.59
CA GLY A 229 7.08 -5.50 20.34
C GLY A 229 7.15 -6.16 18.95
N LEU A 230 6.13 -6.03 18.10
CA LEU A 230 6.10 -6.52 16.71
C LEU A 230 6.46 -5.43 15.68
N PHE A 231 6.58 -4.17 16.10
CA PHE A 231 6.91 -3.05 15.23
C PHE A 231 8.35 -2.56 15.48
N LEU A 232 8.85 -1.76 14.55
CA LEU A 232 9.96 -0.84 14.83
C LEU A 232 9.48 0.26 15.78
N LYS A 233 10.41 1.09 16.24
CA LYS A 233 10.11 2.17 17.21
C LYS A 233 9.06 3.16 16.71
N ASP A 234 8.86 3.23 15.39
CA ASP A 234 7.87 4.11 14.78
C ASP A 234 6.43 3.62 14.88
N GLY A 235 6.18 2.38 15.32
CA GLY A 235 4.83 1.80 15.45
C GLY A 235 4.07 1.59 14.13
N ILE A 236 4.74 1.76 12.99
CA ILE A 236 4.22 1.67 11.63
C ILE A 236 4.84 0.46 10.93
N HIS A 237 6.16 0.39 10.90
CA HIS A 237 6.88 -0.65 10.18
C HIS A 237 7.04 -1.89 11.05
N LEU A 238 6.79 -3.07 10.47
CA LEU A 238 6.96 -4.34 11.17
C LEU A 238 8.44 -4.66 11.36
N ASN A 239 8.80 -5.13 12.56
CA ASN A 239 10.09 -5.79 12.75
C ASN A 239 10.03 -7.25 12.27
N ARG A 240 11.12 -8.01 12.37
CA ARG A 240 11.17 -9.41 11.92
C ARG A 240 10.05 -10.29 12.53
N ARG A 241 9.71 -10.12 13.81
CA ARG A 241 8.64 -10.87 14.48
C ARG A 241 7.26 -10.45 13.99
N GLY A 242 7.06 -9.14 13.78
CA GLY A 242 5.84 -8.61 13.17
C GLY A 242 5.64 -9.12 11.74
N ALA A 243 6.70 -9.11 10.93
CA ALA A 243 6.68 -9.65 9.56
C ALA A 243 6.31 -11.14 9.55
N GLN A 244 6.85 -11.93 10.48
CA GLN A 244 6.48 -13.35 10.62
C GLN A 244 5.01 -13.53 11.01
N ARG A 245 4.48 -12.71 11.93
CA ARG A 245 3.06 -12.72 12.29
C ARG A 245 2.17 -12.33 11.10
N ALA A 246 2.56 -11.29 10.35
CA ALA A 246 1.86 -10.85 9.16
C ALA A 246 1.82 -11.93 8.09
N ALA A 247 2.95 -12.58 7.80
CA ALA A 247 3.02 -13.71 6.89
C ALA A 247 2.07 -14.86 7.29
N GLY A 248 2.02 -15.21 8.58
CA GLY A 248 1.12 -16.25 9.08
C GLY A 248 -0.36 -15.90 8.90
N LEU A 249 -0.75 -14.68 9.25
CA LEU A 249 -2.12 -14.17 9.06
C LEU A 249 -2.51 -14.13 7.59
N LEU A 250 -1.60 -13.73 6.70
CA LEU A 250 -1.83 -13.73 5.25
C LEU A 250 -1.98 -15.15 4.72
N ALA A 251 -1.13 -16.09 5.14
CA ALA A 251 -1.23 -17.49 4.72
C ALA A 251 -2.57 -18.11 5.13
N GLU A 252 -3.02 -17.88 6.37
CA GLU A 252 -4.32 -18.35 6.87
C GLU A 252 -5.49 -17.71 6.11
N CYS A 253 -5.43 -16.40 5.86
CA CYS A 253 -6.44 -15.67 5.09
C CYS A 253 -6.58 -16.21 3.66
N LEU A 254 -5.45 -16.36 2.94
CA LEU A 254 -5.43 -16.84 1.56
C LEU A 254 -5.93 -18.28 1.44
N ASP A 255 -5.57 -19.13 2.40
CA ASP A 255 -6.03 -20.51 2.48
C ASP A 255 -7.56 -20.57 2.71
N LYS A 256 -8.06 -19.83 3.70
CA LYS A 256 -9.50 -19.74 3.99
C LYS A 256 -10.31 -19.18 2.82
N ALA A 257 -9.74 -18.26 2.05
CA ALA A 257 -10.38 -17.70 0.86
C ALA A 257 -10.33 -18.65 -0.37
N GLY A 258 -9.68 -19.82 -0.25
CA GLY A 258 -9.45 -20.77 -1.34
C GLY A 258 -8.56 -20.22 -2.46
N ALA A 259 -7.88 -19.09 -2.22
CA ALA A 259 -7.05 -18.45 -3.24
C ALA A 259 -5.86 -19.33 -3.60
N LEU A 260 -5.29 -20.01 -2.60
CA LEU A 260 -4.16 -20.91 -2.80
C LEU A 260 -4.52 -22.08 -3.72
N ASP A 261 -5.71 -22.67 -3.58
CA ASP A 261 -6.16 -23.77 -4.45
C ASP A 261 -6.37 -23.31 -5.91
N ARG A 262 -6.96 -22.12 -6.10
CA ARG A 262 -7.19 -21.54 -7.43
C ARG A 262 -5.89 -21.29 -8.18
N VAL A 263 -4.82 -20.91 -7.48
CA VAL A 263 -3.53 -20.60 -8.11
C VAL A 263 -2.59 -21.80 -8.21
N SER A 264 -2.78 -22.82 -7.36
CA SER A 264 -2.07 -24.09 -7.45
C SER A 264 -2.61 -25.04 -8.51
N SER A 265 -3.81 -24.77 -9.05
CA SER A 265 -4.38 -25.54 -10.15
C SER A 265 -3.64 -25.22 -11.47
N PRO A 266 -3.27 -26.25 -12.26
CA PRO A 266 -2.51 -26.11 -13.51
C PRO A 266 -3.20 -25.27 -14.58
#